data_AF-A0A558DJA6-F1
#
_entry.id   AF-A0A558DJA6-F1
#
_cell.length_a   1.000
_cell.length_b   1.000
_cell.length_c   1.000
_cell.angle_alpha   90.00
_cell.angle_beta   90.00
_cell.angle_gamma   90.00
#
_symmetry.space_group_name_H-M   'P 1'
#
loop_
_entity.id
_entity.type
_entity.pdbx_description
1 polymer ?
#
loop_
_entity_poly.entity_id
_entity_poly.type
_entity_poly.pdbx_seq_one_letter_code
_entity_poly.pdbx_strand_id
1 'polypeptide(L)'
;MIRAQIHGDQDFDRPRRRAYPANPSLRMQFHRPVRYNAIRGAYHLSIQLEAPAVVWGANGKCWAFLHDFDASAILQILDDYRHASEERRGPYSNPFDGRRGEGR
;
A
#
# COMPACT_ATOMS: atom_id res chain seq x y z
N MET A 1 22.81 13.44 27.11
CA MET A 1 22.59 13.08 25.68
C MET A 1 21.12 12.79 25.49
N ILE A 2 20.36 13.74 24.96
CA ILE A 2 18.91 13.63 24.80
C ILE A 2 18.64 13.07 23.40
N ARG A 3 18.11 11.85 23.33
CA ARG A 3 17.60 11.26 22.07
C ARG A 3 16.36 12.05 21.67
N ALA A 4 16.51 12.98 20.73
CA ALA A 4 15.38 13.61 20.06
C ALA A 4 14.64 12.53 19.25
N GLN A 5 13.55 12.01 19.80
CA GLN A 5 12.61 11.19 19.08
C GLN A 5 11.91 12.10 18.05
N ILE A 6 12.35 12.00 16.80
CA ILE A 6 11.70 12.64 15.66
C ILE A 6 10.28 12.07 15.61
N HIS A 7 9.32 12.81 16.16
CA HIS A 7 7.92 12.55 15.89
C HIS A 7 7.74 12.80 14.40
N GLY A 8 7.37 11.75 13.66
CA GLY A 8 7.12 11.83 12.24
C GLY A 8 5.89 12.68 11.94
N ASP A 9 6.03 14.00 12.03
CA ASP A 9 5.20 14.98 11.33
C ASP A 9 5.63 15.04 9.85
N GLN A 10 5.83 13.87 9.24
CA GLN A 10 6.13 13.76 7.82
C GLN A 10 4.81 13.94 7.06
N ASP A 11 4.54 15.19 6.70
CA ASP A 11 3.48 15.68 5.80
C ASP A 11 3.46 15.00 4.40
N PHE A 12 4.35 14.03 4.14
CA PHE A 12 4.39 13.27 2.90
C PHE A 12 3.15 12.38 2.68
N ASP A 13 2.45 12.00 3.75
CA ASP A 13 1.35 11.02 3.73
C ASP A 13 -0.07 11.60 3.89
N ARG A 14 -0.23 12.94 3.90
CA ARG A 14 -1.54 13.58 3.93
C ARG A 14 -1.96 14.06 2.53
N PRO A 15 -2.75 13.27 1.75
CA PRO A 15 -3.56 13.89 0.71
C PRO A 15 -4.52 14.87 1.41
N ARG A 16 -4.43 16.15 1.06
CA ARG A 16 -5.32 17.22 1.52
C ARG A 16 -6.79 16.79 1.41
N ARG A 17 -7.42 16.40 2.53
CA ARG A 17 -8.86 16.42 2.90
C ARG A 17 -9.94 16.31 1.79
N ARG A 18 -9.66 15.69 0.65
CA ARG A 18 -10.61 15.47 -0.46
C ARG A 18 -10.30 14.10 -1.07
N ALA A 19 -11.24 13.18 -0.90
CA ALA A 19 -11.36 11.90 -1.61
C ALA A 19 -10.61 10.66 -1.09
N TYR A 20 -10.41 10.51 0.22
CA TYR A 20 -10.35 9.16 0.82
C TYR A 20 -11.52 8.99 1.78
N PRO A 21 -12.25 7.86 1.76
CA PRO A 21 -13.31 7.63 2.73
C PRO A 21 -12.71 7.77 4.13
N ALA A 22 -13.46 8.49 4.98
CA ALA A 22 -13.10 8.82 6.36
C ALA A 22 -12.38 7.67 7.04
N ASN A 23 -11.27 7.98 7.75
CA ASN A 23 -10.43 7.09 8.58
C ASN A 23 -10.82 5.61 8.51
N PRO A 24 -9.95 4.72 7.96
CA PRO A 24 -10.30 3.32 7.81
C PRO A 24 -10.90 2.79 9.09
N SER A 25 -12.11 2.25 9.00
CA SER A 25 -12.81 1.70 10.15
C SER A 25 -12.18 0.35 10.49
N LEU A 26 -10.93 0.36 10.97
CA LEU A 26 -10.13 -0.81 11.32
C LEU A 26 -10.83 -1.57 12.45
N ARG A 27 -11.87 -2.35 12.11
CA ARG A 27 -12.80 -2.97 13.04
C ARG A 27 -12.51 -4.44 13.25
N MET A 28 -11.94 -5.10 12.24
CA MET A 28 -11.67 -6.53 12.26
C MET A 28 -10.20 -6.78 11.93
N GLN A 29 -9.41 -7.05 12.97
CA GLN A 29 -8.04 -7.50 12.83
C GLN A 29 -8.02 -9.02 12.65
N PHE A 30 -7.29 -9.49 11.64
CA PHE A 30 -6.97 -10.89 11.45
C PHE A 30 -5.57 -11.16 11.99
N HIS A 31 -5.39 -12.34 12.58
CA HIS A 31 -4.14 -12.78 13.19
C HIS A 31 -3.60 -14.02 12.48
N ARG A 32 -2.30 -14.30 12.69
CA ARG A 32 -1.57 -15.38 12.04
C ARG A 32 -2.23 -16.77 12.21
N PRO A 33 -2.20 -17.63 11.17
CA PRO A 33 -1.76 -17.36 9.79
C PRO A 33 -2.90 -16.84 8.92
N VAL A 34 -2.72 -15.64 8.36
CA VAL A 34 -3.67 -15.07 7.39
C VAL A 34 -3.33 -15.56 6.00
N ARG A 35 -4.28 -16.23 5.34
CA ARG A 35 -4.13 -16.70 3.96
C ARG A 35 -4.52 -15.60 2.98
N TYR A 36 -3.95 -15.60 1.78
CA TYR A 36 -4.31 -14.64 0.73
C TYR A 36 -5.82 -14.64 0.42
N ASN A 37 -6.44 -15.83 0.44
CA ASN A 37 -7.89 -15.99 0.22
C ASN A 37 -8.79 -15.28 1.25
N ALA A 38 -8.24 -14.81 2.39
CA ALA A 38 -8.97 -14.00 3.35
C ALA A 38 -9.18 -12.56 2.85
N ILE A 39 -8.32 -12.08 1.95
CA ILE A 39 -8.45 -10.79 1.29
C ILE A 39 -9.59 -10.89 0.27
N ARG A 40 -10.60 -10.04 0.42
CA ARG A 40 -11.76 -10.00 -0.47
C ARG A 40 -11.81 -8.65 -1.17
N GLY A 41 -11.64 -8.66 -2.49
CA GLY A 41 -11.63 -7.47 -3.34
C GLY A 41 -10.30 -6.72 -3.28
N ALA A 42 -10.33 -5.44 -3.66
CA ALA A 42 -9.16 -4.58 -3.62
C ALA A 42 -8.67 -4.38 -2.20
N TYR A 43 -7.34 -4.26 -2.06
CA TYR A 43 -6.66 -4.00 -0.80
C TYR A 43 -5.57 -2.95 -1.00
N HIS A 44 -5.07 -2.40 0.10
CA HIS A 44 -3.93 -1.49 0.11
C HIS A 44 -3.03 -1.74 1.32
N LEU A 45 -1.81 -1.23 1.27
CA LEU A 45 -0.90 -1.19 2.40
C LEU A 45 -1.09 0.10 3.19
N SER A 46 -1.11 -0.02 4.51
CA SER A 46 -1.06 1.08 5.45
C SER A 46 0.20 0.95 6.31
N ILE A 47 0.94 2.04 6.44
CA ILE A 47 2.13 2.17 7.29
C ILE A 47 1.87 3.08 8.50
N GLN A 48 0.60 3.38 8.78
CA GLN A 48 0.20 4.28 9.87
C GLN A 48 0.29 3.62 11.26
N LEU A 49 0.44 2.30 11.29
CA LEU A 49 0.56 1.51 12.52
C LEU A 49 2.03 1.17 12.80
N GLU A 50 2.30 0.45 13.88
CA GLU A 50 3.65 0.02 14.29
C GLU A 50 4.38 -0.84 13.24
N ALA A 51 3.63 -1.51 12.36
CA ALA A 51 4.15 -2.34 11.28
C ALA A 51 3.26 -2.21 10.02
N PRO A 52 3.78 -2.55 8.83
CA PRO A 52 2.99 -2.55 7.60
C PRO A 52 1.77 -3.45 7.73
N ALA A 53 0.59 -2.90 7.44
CA ALA A 53 -0.69 -3.57 7.51
C ALA A 53 -1.34 -3.63 6.13
N VAL A 54 -1.93 -4.79 5.82
CA VAL A 54 -2.77 -4.98 4.64
C VAL A 54 -4.21 -4.71 5.05
N VAL A 55 -4.87 -3.80 4.36
CA VAL A 55 -6.23 -3.34 4.67
C VAL A 55 -7.15 -3.63 3.48
N TRP A 56 -8.30 -4.26 3.73
CA TRP A 56 -9.26 -4.65 2.70
C TRP A 56 -10.72 -4.56 3.17
N GLY A 57 -11.63 -4.85 2.24
CA GLY A 57 -13.07 -4.77 2.46
C GLY A 57 -13.61 -3.34 2.42
N ALA A 58 -14.93 -3.20 2.44
CA ALA A 58 -15.60 -1.91 2.37
C ALA A 58 -15.10 -0.97 3.47
N ASN A 59 -14.62 0.22 3.08
CA ASN A 59 -14.06 1.25 3.97
C ASN A 59 -12.91 0.76 4.88
N GLY A 60 -12.12 -0.22 4.43
CA GLY A 60 -11.00 -0.75 5.20
C GLY A 60 -11.40 -1.41 6.52
N LYS A 61 -12.57 -2.09 6.51
CA LYS A 61 -13.13 -2.75 7.70
C LYS A 61 -12.23 -3.87 8.24
N CYS A 62 -11.52 -4.56 7.36
CA CYS A 62 -10.69 -5.70 7.67
C CYS A 62 -9.22 -5.37 7.47
N TRP A 63 -8.36 -5.86 8.35
CA TRP A 63 -6.93 -5.64 8.25
C TRP A 63 -6.12 -6.72 8.97
N ALA A 64 -4.84 -6.85 8.61
CA ALA A 64 -3.85 -7.68 9.30
C ALA A 64 -2.47 -7.09 9.09
N PHE A 65 -1.53 -7.35 10.02
CA PHE A 65 -0.14 -7.01 9.76
C PHE A 65 0.44 -7.92 8.68
N LEU A 66 1.36 -7.38 7.87
CA LEU A 66 2.00 -8.15 6.80
C LEU A 66 2.70 -9.42 7.33
N HIS A 67 3.25 -9.37 8.54
CA HIS A 67 3.92 -10.52 9.18
C HIS A 67 2.94 -11.58 9.74
N ASP A 68 1.65 -11.28 9.84
CA ASP A 68 0.62 -12.25 10.23
C ASP A 68 0.22 -13.15 9.05
N PHE A 69 0.55 -12.76 7.81
CA PHE A 69 0.27 -13.56 6.63
C PHE A 69 1.20 -14.79 6.55
N ASP A 70 0.71 -15.86 5.93
CA ASP A 70 1.57 -16.98 5.57
C ASP A 70 2.55 -16.59 4.44
N ALA A 71 3.62 -17.38 4.28
CA ALA A 71 4.68 -17.07 3.32
C ALA A 71 4.16 -16.98 1.87
N SER A 72 3.21 -17.85 1.49
CA SER A 72 2.61 -17.84 0.16
C SER A 72 1.82 -16.57 -0.09
N ALA A 73 1.06 -16.10 0.90
CA ALA A 73 0.29 -14.88 0.83
C ALA A 73 1.17 -13.63 0.76
N ILE A 74 2.28 -13.60 1.52
CA ILE A 74 3.26 -12.51 1.42
C ILE A 74 3.83 -12.43 0.00
N LEU A 75 4.23 -13.57 -0.58
CA LEU A 75 4.76 -13.60 -1.95
C LEU A 75 3.73 -13.12 -2.99
N GLN A 76 2.48 -13.56 -2.86
CA GLN A 76 1.39 -13.13 -3.74
C GLN A 76 1.17 -11.61 -3.67
N ILE A 77 1.10 -11.06 -2.45
CA ILE A 77 0.93 -9.61 -2.24
C ILE A 77 2.08 -8.82 -2.86
N LEU A 78 3.32 -9.28 -2.68
CA LEU A 78 4.49 -8.63 -3.26
C LEU A 78 4.50 -8.71 -4.80
N ASP A 79 4.04 -9.82 -5.36
CA ASP A 79 3.93 -9.98 -6.82
C ASP A 79 2.86 -9.05 -7.42
N ASP A 80 1.73 -8.88 -6.75
CA ASP A 80 0.70 -7.92 -7.15
C ASP A 80 1.25 -6.48 -7.18
N TYR A 81 2.05 -6.10 -6.17
CA TYR A 81 2.71 -4.80 -6.14
C TYR A 81 3.79 -4.65 -7.21
N ARG A 82 4.52 -5.73 -7.52
CA ARG A 82 5.49 -5.76 -8.62
C ARG A 82 4.77 -5.52 -9.94
N HIS A 83 3.68 -6.23 -10.21
CA HIS A 83 2.86 -6.06 -11.41
C HIS A 83 2.33 -4.63 -11.53
N ALA A 84 1.73 -4.09 -10.47
CA ALA A 84 1.25 -2.71 -10.46
C ALA A 84 2.37 -1.68 -10.71
N SER A 85 3.57 -1.95 -10.20
CA SER A 85 4.75 -1.10 -10.44
C SER A 85 5.25 -1.19 -11.88
N GLU A 86 5.23 -2.37 -12.48
CA GLU A 86 5.58 -2.60 -13.89
C GLU A 86 4.57 -1.93 -14.82
N GLU A 87 3.27 -2.09 -14.57
CA GLU A 87 2.21 -1.39 -15.30
C GLU A 87 2.40 0.12 -15.24
N ARG A 88 2.74 0.65 -14.06
CA ARG A 88 3.02 2.08 -13.87
C ARG A 88 4.29 2.55 -14.60
N ARG A 89 5.23 1.66 -14.91
CA ARG A 89 6.48 1.95 -15.65
C ARG A 89 6.41 1.58 -17.13
N GLY A 90 5.30 0.99 -17.58
CA GLY A 90 5.09 0.56 -18.95
C GLY A 90 5.03 1.72 -19.94
N PRO A 91 4.80 1.48 -21.24
CA PRO A 91 4.93 2.47 -22.32
C PRO A 91 4.06 3.74 -22.18
N TYR A 92 3.09 3.76 -21.26
CA TYR A 92 2.26 4.92 -20.94
C TYR A 92 2.76 5.73 -19.73
N SER A 93 3.84 5.31 -19.07
CA SER A 93 4.38 5.95 -17.88
C SER A 93 5.17 7.22 -18.17
N ASN A 94 5.60 7.41 -19.41
CA ASN A 94 6.51 8.46 -19.81
C ASN A 94 5.83 9.38 -20.84
N PRO A 95 4.95 10.31 -20.42
CA PRO A 95 4.25 11.22 -21.33
C PRO A 95 5.18 12.17 -22.11
N PHE A 96 6.48 12.14 -21.82
CA PHE A 96 7.51 12.99 -22.44
C PHE A 96 8.51 12.22 -23.32
N ASP A 97 8.39 10.90 -23.46
CA ASP A 97 9.34 10.10 -24.27
C ASP A 97 9.06 10.17 -25.79
N GLY A 98 7.99 10.87 -26.20
CA GLY A 98 7.63 11.07 -27.60
C GLY A 98 8.43 12.15 -28.35
N ARG A 99 9.54 12.66 -27.81
CA ARG A 99 10.38 13.69 -28.48
C ARG A 99 11.88 13.37 -28.51
N ARG A 100 12.26 12.11 -28.72
CA ARG A 100 13.64 11.75 -29.08
C ARG A 100 13.67 11.02 -30.41
N GLY A 101 13.38 11.76 -31.47
CA GLY A 101 13.54 11.28 -32.84
C GLY A 101 13.03 12.32 -33.84
N GLU A 102 13.87 13.29 -34.17
CA GLU A 102 14.07 13.83 -35.53
C GLU A 102 14.94 15.09 -35.46
N GLY A 103 16.17 15.01 -35.94
CA GLY A 103 17.03 16.18 -36.10
C GLY A 103 18.54 15.94 -36.00
N ARG A 104 19.09 15.07 -36.86
CA ARG A 104 20.22 15.34 -37.78
C ARG A 104 20.87 14.04 -38.25
#